data_AF-A0A0N8WAC0-F1
#
_entry.id   AF-A0A0N8WAC0-F1
#
_cell.length_a   1.000
_cell.length_b   1.000
_cell.length_c   1.000
_cell.angle_alpha   90.00
_cell.angle_beta   90.00
_cell.angle_gamma   90.00
#
_symmetry.space_group_name_H-M   'P 1'
#
loop_
_entity.id
_entity.type
_entity.pdbx_description
1 polymer ?
#
loop_
_entity_poly.entity_id
_entity_poly.type
_entity_poly.pdbx_seq_one_letter_code
_entity_poly.pdbx_strand_id
1 'polypeptide(L)'
;MIFAVTGMIGIGFLMNWIRLKSGSIWTAVIFHTSHNIFIQEIYPALTRETQISKNITGEFGIGITLLSLILISIFVIKKPDLIPSK
;
A
#
# COMPACT_ATOMS: atom_id res chain seq x y z
N MET A 1 12.39 -9.16 3.44
CA MET A 1 12.16 -9.59 2.04
C MET A 1 10.70 -9.95 1.78
N ILE A 2 10.05 -10.79 2.58
CA ILE A 2 8.62 -11.17 2.37
C ILE A 2 7.68 -9.97 2.47
N PHE A 3 7.80 -9.13 3.50
CA PHE A 3 6.97 -7.92 3.67
C PHE A 3 7.09 -6.92 2.51
N ALA A 4 8.29 -6.80 1.93
CA ALA A 4 8.54 -5.98 0.76
C ALA A 4 7.72 -6.43 -0.46
N VAL A 5 7.78 -7.73 -0.74
CA VAL A 5 7.09 -8.33 -1.89
C VAL A 5 5.57 -8.21 -1.71
N THR A 6 5.05 -8.47 -0.50
CA THR A 6 3.62 -8.33 -0.22
C THR A 6 3.12 -6.89 -0.38
N GLY A 7 3.90 -5.90 0.12
CA GLY A 7 3.57 -4.48 -0.05
C GLY A 7 3.58 -4.03 -1.51
N MET A 8 4.56 -4.48 -2.29
CA MET A 8 4.65 -4.19 -3.73
C MET A 8 3.45 -4.75 -4.53
N ILE A 9 3.01 -5.97 -4.21
CA ILE A 9 1.82 -6.56 -4.86
C ILE A 9 0.56 -5.77 -4.49
N GLY A 10 0.40 -5.43 -3.19
CA GLY A 10 -0.77 -4.67 -2.71
C GLY A 10 -0.87 -3.27 -3.33
N ILE A 11 0.21 -2.50 -3.31
CA ILE A 11 0.24 -1.15 -3.88
C ILE A 11 0.07 -1.18 -5.40
N GLY A 12 0.61 -2.20 -6.08
CA GLY A 12 0.43 -2.40 -7.52
C GLY A 12 -1.03 -2.63 -7.91
N PHE A 13 -1.75 -3.46 -7.15
CA PHE A 13 -3.18 -3.67 -7.38
C PHE A 13 -4.00 -2.39 -7.19
N LEU A 14 -3.73 -1.64 -6.11
CA LEU A 14 -4.40 -0.37 -5.82
C LEU A 14 -4.14 0.68 -6.92
N MET A 15 -2.89 0.83 -7.36
CA MET A 15 -2.54 1.74 -8.44
C MET A 15 -3.21 1.37 -9.76
N ASN A 16 -3.26 0.08 -10.10
CA ASN A 16 -3.97 -0.40 -11.29
C ASN A 16 -5.46 -0.08 -11.21
N TRP A 17 -6.09 -0.30 -10.04
CA TRP A 17 -7.49 0.04 -9.82
C TRP A 17 -7.76 1.55 -9.99
N ILE A 18 -6.96 2.42 -9.36
CA ILE A 18 -7.11 3.89 -9.47
C ILE A 18 -6.90 4.35 -10.92
N ARG A 19 -5.92 3.79 -11.63
CA ARG A 19 -5.67 4.07 -13.05
C ARG A 19 -6.87 3.68 -13.92
N LEU A 20 -7.45 2.48 -13.70
CA LEU A 20 -8.62 2.01 -14.45
C LEU A 20 -9.87 2.83 -14.13
N LYS A 21 -10.10 3.18 -12.86
CA LYS A 21 -11.27 3.96 -12.43
C LYS A 21 -11.23 5.41 -12.90
N SER A 22 -10.06 6.03 -12.92
CA SER A 22 -9.89 7.43 -13.36
C SER A 22 -9.66 7.59 -14.85
N GLY A 23 -9.30 6.51 -15.57
CA GLY A 23 -8.93 6.56 -16.98
C GLY A 23 -7.60 7.28 -17.28
N SER A 24 -6.89 7.74 -16.24
CA SER A 24 -5.67 8.54 -16.35
C SER A 24 -4.51 7.89 -15.60
N ILE A 25 -3.36 7.80 -16.27
CA ILE A 25 -2.12 7.33 -15.65
C ILE A 25 -1.60 8.32 -14.60
N TRP A 26 -1.89 9.61 -14.75
CA TRP A 26 -1.39 10.65 -13.86
C TRP A 26 -1.98 10.53 -12.46
N THR A 27 -3.23 10.08 -12.33
CA THR A 27 -3.85 9.82 -11.02
C THR A 27 -3.05 8.77 -10.23
N ALA A 28 -2.60 7.70 -10.90
CA ALA A 28 -1.80 6.66 -10.27
C ALA A 28 -0.36 7.12 -9.99
N VAL A 29 0.22 7.94 -10.87
CA VAL A 29 1.56 8.53 -10.66
C VAL A 29 1.56 9.46 -9.45
N ILE A 30 0.60 10.37 -9.34
CA ILE A 30 0.48 11.29 -8.20
C ILE A 30 0.28 10.52 -6.90
N PHE A 31 -0.57 9.49 -6.91
CA PHE A 31 -0.76 8.61 -5.77
C PHE A 31 0.56 7.93 -5.36
N HIS A 32 1.30 7.37 -6.33
CA HIS A 32 2.57 6.69 -6.10
C HIS A 32 3.62 7.61 -5.47
N THR A 33 3.81 8.79 -6.04
CA THR A 33 4.77 9.78 -5.52
C THR A 33 4.37 10.24 -4.12
N SER A 34 3.09 10.51 -3.89
CA SER A 34 2.58 10.93 -2.57
C SER A 34 2.81 9.85 -1.52
N HIS A 35 2.55 8.59 -1.88
CA HIS A 35 2.81 7.44 -1.03
C HIS A 35 4.30 7.32 -0.69
N ASN A 36 5.19 7.41 -1.67
CA ASN A 36 6.63 7.29 -1.40
C ASN A 36 7.15 8.41 -0.50
N ILE A 37 6.79 9.67 -0.76
CA ILE A 37 7.15 10.81 0.10
C ILE A 37 6.61 10.59 1.53
N PHE A 38 5.39 10.07 1.66
CA PHE A 38 4.82 9.79 2.96
C PHE A 38 5.64 8.77 3.76
N ILE A 39 6.04 7.65 3.15
CA ILE A 39 6.76 6.59 3.88
C ILE A 39 8.23 6.94 4.10
N GLN A 40 8.85 7.66 3.16
CA GLN A 40 10.29 7.93 3.17
C GLN A 40 10.66 9.17 3.98
N GLU A 41 9.83 10.21 3.94
CA GLU A 41 10.16 11.52 4.53
C GLU A 41 9.24 11.85 5.70
N ILE A 42 7.93 11.79 5.47
CA ILE A 42 6.95 12.26 6.45
C ILE A 42 6.85 11.31 7.65
N TYR A 43 6.69 10.01 7.39
CA TYR A 43 6.44 9.03 8.43
C TYR A 43 7.63 8.83 9.37
N PRO A 44 8.88 8.77 8.90
CA PRO A 44 10.05 8.73 9.78
C PRO A 44 10.22 10.02 10.58
N ALA A 45 9.96 11.19 9.99
CA ALA A 45 10.01 12.45 10.72
C ALA A 45 8.94 12.56 11.83
N LEU A 46 7.79 11.91 11.63
CA LEU A 46 6.69 11.87 12.61
C LEU A 46 6.83 10.76 13.66
N THR A 47 7.80 9.85 13.52
CA THR A 47 8.00 8.74 14.46
C THR A 47 9.38 8.82 15.12
N ARG A 48 9.43 8.58 16.44
CA ARG A 48 10.70 8.56 17.17
C ARG A 48 11.47 7.31 16.72
N GLU A 49 12.52 7.48 15.92
CA GLU A 49 13.43 6.44 15.42
C GLU A 49 14.02 5.63 16.60
N THR A 50 13.31 4.58 17.01
CA THR A 50 13.83 3.50 17.86
C THR A 50 14.04 2.27 16.99
N GLN A 51 14.92 1.36 17.40
CA GLN A 51 15.20 0.12 16.63
C GLN A 51 13.92 -0.70 16.35
N ILE A 52 12.92 -0.61 17.24
CA ILE A 52 11.60 -1.23 17.08
C ILE A 52 10.73 -0.41 16.10
N SER A 53 10.75 0.92 16.19
CA SER A 53 10.06 1.79 15.24
C SER A 53 10.50 1.47 13.82
N LYS A 54 11.80 1.36 13.53
CA LYS A 54 12.32 1.05 12.19
C LYS A 54 11.77 -0.25 11.58
N ASN A 55 11.51 -1.28 12.39
CA ASN A 55 10.92 -2.54 11.95
C ASN A 55 9.41 -2.47 11.72
N ILE A 56 8.74 -1.47 12.29
CA ILE A 56 7.31 -1.21 12.11
C ILE A 56 7.09 -0.18 10.99
N THR A 57 7.99 0.79 10.85
CA THR A 57 7.83 2.02 10.07
C THR A 57 8.72 2.16 8.84
N GLY A 58 9.76 1.35 8.69
CA GLY A 58 10.59 1.35 7.48
C GLY A 58 9.82 0.89 6.23
N GLU A 59 10.41 1.10 5.05
CA GLU A 59 9.86 0.80 3.72
C GLU A 59 9.33 -0.65 3.54
N PHE A 60 9.67 -1.55 4.47
CA PHE A 60 9.29 -2.96 4.50
C PHE A 60 8.73 -3.42 5.86
N GLY A 61 8.23 -2.48 6.67
CA GLY A 61 7.74 -2.75 8.03
C GLY A 61 6.39 -3.44 8.09
N ILE A 62 6.03 -3.94 9.28
CA ILE A 62 4.74 -4.61 9.53
C ILE A 62 3.54 -3.69 9.24
N GLY A 63 3.69 -2.36 9.41
CA GLY A 63 2.61 -1.40 9.23
C GLY A 63 2.02 -1.40 7.82
N ILE A 64 2.89 -1.36 6.79
CA ILE A 64 2.43 -1.34 5.39
C ILE A 64 1.79 -2.68 4.98
N THR A 65 2.26 -3.78 5.58
CA THR A 65 1.70 -5.12 5.34
C THR A 65 0.29 -5.24 5.91
N LEU A 66 0.10 -4.82 7.17
CA LEU A 66 -1.22 -4.86 7.82
C LEU A 66 -2.23 -3.96 7.09
N LEU A 67 -1.82 -2.75 6.71
CA LEU A 67 -2.69 -1.84 5.96
C LEU A 67 -3.09 -2.44 4.60
N SER A 68 -2.15 -3.06 3.88
CA SER A 68 -2.42 -3.71 2.59
C SER A 68 -3.41 -4.87 2.74
N LEU A 69 -3.27 -5.70 3.78
CA LEU A 69 -4.18 -6.80 4.06
C LEU A 69 -5.59 -6.33 4.40
N ILE A 70 -5.71 -5.25 5.20
CA ILE A 70 -7.01 -4.66 5.54
C ILE A 70 -7.70 -4.12 4.28
N LEU A 71 -6.98 -3.39 3.43
CA LEU A 71 -7.54 -2.83 2.20
C LEU A 71 -8.01 -3.92 1.23
N ILE A 72 -7.22 -4.98 1.06
CA ILE A 72 -7.61 -6.15 0.25
C ILE A 72 -8.85 -6.83 0.84
N SER A 73 -8.89 -7.01 2.16
CA SER A 73 -10.03 -7.64 2.84
C SER A 73 -11.31 -6.83 2.64
N ILE A 74 -11.24 -5.50 2.80
CA ILE A 74 -12.36 -4.60 2.55
C ILE A 74 -12.81 -4.68 1.08
N PHE A 75 -11.86 -4.72 0.14
CA PHE A 75 -12.17 -4.83 -1.28
C PHE A 75 -12.90 -6.14 -1.60
N VAL A 76 -12.41 -7.27 -1.11
CA VAL A 76 -13.03 -8.60 -1.27
C VAL A 76 -14.44 -8.65 -0.67
N ILE A 77 -14.62 -8.10 0.53
CA ILE A 77 -15.94 -8.07 1.20
C ILE A 77 -16.92 -7.18 0.43
N LYS A 78 -16.48 -6.05 -0.12
CA LYS A 78 -17.35 -5.10 -0.84
C LYS A 78 -17.58 -5.44 -2.32
N LYS A 79 -16.74 -6.29 -2.91
CA LYS A 79 -16.77 -6.66 -4.32
C LYS A 79 -16.64 -8.19 -4.51
N PRO A 80 -17.52 -9.00 -3.91
CA PRO A 80 -17.45 -10.45 -4.03
C PRO A 80 -17.66 -10.94 -5.46
N ASP A 81 -18.31 -10.14 -6.29
CA ASP A 81 -18.61 -10.35 -7.71
C ASP A 81 -17.37 -10.37 -8.62
N LEU A 82 -16.23 -9.85 -8.16
CA LEU A 82 -14.97 -9.82 -8.91
C LEU A 82 -14.03 -10.99 -8.57
N ILE A 83 -14.43 -11.86 -7.64
CA ILE A 83 -13.68 -13.06 -7.28
C ILE A 83 -14.16 -14.17 -8.22
N PRO A 84 -13.30 -14.73 -9.08
CA PRO A 84 -13.71 -15.80 -10.00
C PRO A 84 -14.28 -16.96 -9.19
N SER A 85 -15.57 -17.27 -9.37
CA SER A 85 -16.11 -18.54 -8.89
C SER A 85 -15.42 -19.64 -9.69
N LYS A 86 -14.88 -20.65 -8.98
CA LYS A 86 -14.34 -21.86 -9.60
C LYS A 86 -15.34 -22.47 -10.60
#